data_AF-A0A812UQ87-F1
#
_entry.id   AF-A0A812UQ87-F1
#
_cell.length_a   1.000
_cell.length_b   1.000
_cell.length_c   1.000
_cell.angle_alpha   90.00
_cell.angle_beta   90.00
_cell.angle_gamma   90.00
#
_symmetry.space_group_name_H-M   'P 1'
#
loop_
_entity.id
_entity.type
_entity.pdbx_description
1 polymer ?
#
loop_
_entity_poly.entity_id
_entity_poly.type
_entity_poly.pdbx_seq_one_letter_code
_entity_poly.pdbx_strand_id
1 'polypeptide(L)'
;MTGRGRKRPALSELGCVAAHGTGWRARVHIGERNVLCPQRSCKDEAEADLEALRAASSYRELRLTAQRLKTGSASLLPLCLCGINIQYPWSRLIIAGVKTIEVRKYPLGKYPCFTAGQDVFLIETPGQRSTDGADCAIDVGPPPEHSRVIGLLRFNGCFQFADLEEFEVFRAQTRIRQGGKYAWSNLGDGPIFGWGVGSARELEPIPADGKTMLGWQRPRALTVSFSDV
;
A
#
# COMPACT_ATOMS: atom_id res chain seq x y z
N MET A 1 -32.86 -38.84 -32.62
CA MET A 1 -32.69 -37.38 -32.82
C MET A 1 -31.66 -36.88 -31.81
N THR A 2 -30.41 -36.75 -32.24
CA THR A 2 -29.30 -36.27 -31.39
C THR A 2 -29.37 -34.75 -31.29
N GLY A 3 -29.71 -34.25 -30.10
CA GLY A 3 -29.73 -32.81 -29.82
C GLY A 3 -28.32 -32.25 -29.98
N ARG A 4 -28.13 -31.42 -31.02
CA ARG A 4 -26.94 -30.58 -31.15
C ARG A 4 -26.95 -29.57 -30.00
N GLY A 5 -26.29 -29.93 -28.89
CA GLY A 5 -25.95 -28.97 -27.85
C GLY A 5 -25.08 -27.89 -28.47
N ARG A 6 -25.65 -26.72 -28.77
CA ARG A 6 -24.87 -25.54 -29.16
C ARG A 6 -23.91 -25.27 -28.00
N LYS A 7 -22.61 -25.50 -28.22
CA LYS A 7 -21.57 -25.03 -27.31
C LYS A 7 -21.79 -23.53 -27.13
N ARG A 8 -21.99 -23.10 -25.88
CA ARG A 8 -22.01 -21.67 -25.57
C ARG A 8 -20.61 -21.13 -25.88
N PRO A 9 -20.48 -20.03 -26.64
CA PRO A 9 -19.17 -19.43 -26.90
C PRO A 9 -18.46 -19.12 -25.59
N ALA A 10 -17.14 -19.28 -25.56
CA ALA A 10 -16.36 -18.84 -24.41
C ALA A 10 -16.43 -17.31 -24.28
N LEU A 11 -16.27 -16.76 -23.07
CA LEU A 11 -16.25 -15.30 -22.87
C LEU A 11 -15.18 -14.61 -23.73
N SER A 12 -14.07 -15.30 -23.99
CA SER A 12 -12.99 -14.87 -24.88
C SER A 12 -13.41 -14.73 -26.34
N GLU A 13 -14.49 -15.40 -26.77
CA GLU A 13 -15.02 -15.36 -28.13
C GLU A 13 -16.18 -14.36 -28.28
N LEU A 14 -16.64 -13.79 -27.17
CA LEU A 14 -17.76 -12.87 -27.15
C LEU A 14 -17.31 -11.42 -27.31
N GLY A 15 -18.15 -10.64 -27.99
CA GLY A 15 -18.01 -9.19 -28.13
C GLY A 15 -17.46 -8.71 -29.46
N CYS A 16 -17.62 -7.40 -29.69
CA CYS A 16 -17.17 -6.73 -30.88
C CYS A 16 -16.85 -5.26 -30.60
N VAL A 17 -16.01 -4.68 -31.46
CA VAL A 17 -15.80 -3.23 -31.57
C VAL A 17 -16.63 -2.72 -32.73
N ALA A 18 -17.37 -1.64 -32.52
CA ALA A 18 -18.14 -0.99 -33.57
C ALA A 18 -18.03 0.54 -33.48
N ALA A 19 -18.20 1.21 -34.61
CA ALA A 19 -18.38 2.66 -34.64
C ALA A 19 -19.66 3.05 -33.89
N HIS A 20 -19.58 4.09 -33.07
CA HIS A 20 -20.68 4.60 -32.26
C HIS A 20 -20.57 6.13 -32.14
N GLY A 21 -21.48 6.85 -32.81
CA GLY A 21 -21.39 8.30 -32.91
C GLY A 21 -20.12 8.72 -33.65
N THR A 22 -19.34 9.62 -33.04
CA THR A 22 -18.06 10.11 -33.58
C THR A 22 -16.84 9.26 -33.20
N GLY A 23 -17.03 8.12 -32.53
CA GLY A 23 -15.92 7.29 -32.04
C GLY A 23 -16.19 5.79 -32.14
N TRP A 24 -15.42 5.02 -31.38
CA TRP A 24 -15.44 3.56 -31.37
C TRP A 24 -15.81 3.03 -29.99
N ARG A 25 -16.49 1.87 -29.92
CA ARG A 25 -16.88 1.27 -28.64
C ARG A 25 -16.80 -0.25 -28.68
N ALA A 26 -16.17 -0.83 -27.67
CA ALA A 26 -16.26 -2.26 -27.39
C ALA A 26 -17.56 -2.62 -26.64
N ARG A 27 -18.11 -3.79 -26.97
CA ARG A 27 -19.24 -4.39 -26.26
C ARG A 27 -19.10 -5.90 -26.19
N VAL A 28 -19.54 -6.49 -25.08
CA VAL A 28 -19.66 -7.94 -24.91
C VAL A 28 -21.11 -8.30 -24.63
N HIS A 29 -21.62 -9.29 -25.35
CA HIS A 29 -22.99 -9.80 -25.24
C HIS A 29 -22.97 -11.16 -24.53
N ILE A 30 -23.68 -11.28 -23.40
CA ILE A 30 -23.77 -12.52 -22.61
C ILE A 30 -25.25 -12.83 -22.37
N GLY A 31 -25.82 -13.72 -23.18
CA GLY A 31 -27.26 -13.97 -23.20
C GLY A 31 -28.01 -12.70 -23.62
N GLU A 32 -28.94 -12.24 -22.78
CA GLU A 32 -29.70 -11.00 -22.99
C GLU A 32 -29.01 -9.75 -22.41
N ARG A 33 -27.82 -9.90 -21.81
CA ARG A 33 -27.12 -8.82 -21.12
C ARG A 33 -26.00 -8.26 -21.97
N ASN A 34 -25.93 -6.93 -22.02
CA ASN A 34 -24.91 -6.20 -22.74
C ASN A 34 -23.99 -5.48 -21.76
N VAL A 35 -22.69 -5.65 -21.91
CA VAL A 35 -21.68 -4.86 -21.21
C VAL A 35 -20.99 -3.95 -22.22
N LEU A 36 -21.07 -2.65 -21.96
CA LEU A 36 -20.60 -1.59 -22.87
C LEU A 36 -19.39 -0.90 -22.26
N CYS A 37 -18.32 -0.74 -23.04
CA CYS A 37 -17.16 0.09 -22.73
C CYS A 37 -17.43 1.59 -22.97
N PRO A 38 -16.56 2.50 -22.51
CA PRO A 38 -16.59 3.89 -22.95
C PRO A 38 -16.43 4.03 -24.47
N GLN A 39 -16.77 5.20 -25.00
CA GLN A 39 -16.43 5.56 -26.36
C GLN A 39 -14.98 6.04 -26.43
N ARG A 40 -14.22 5.53 -27.40
CA ARG A 40 -12.82 5.89 -27.68
C ARG A 40 -12.73 6.75 -28.94
N SER A 41 -11.68 7.55 -29.03
CA SER A 41 -11.43 8.41 -30.19
C SER A 41 -10.94 7.58 -31.39
N CYS A 42 -10.26 6.45 -31.15
CA CYS A 42 -9.77 5.56 -32.19
C CYS A 42 -10.20 4.09 -31.98
N LYS A 43 -10.09 3.29 -33.05
CA LYS A 43 -10.49 1.87 -33.05
C LYS A 43 -9.57 1.03 -32.18
N ASP A 44 -8.27 1.30 -32.20
CA ASP A 44 -7.25 0.51 -31.49
C ASP A 44 -7.45 0.56 -29.97
N GLU A 45 -7.78 1.74 -29.42
CA GLU A 45 -8.14 1.87 -28.00
C GLU A 45 -9.39 1.05 -27.65
N ALA A 46 -10.39 1.03 -28.53
CA ALA A 46 -11.58 0.22 -28.32
C ALA A 46 -11.28 -1.28 -28.47
N GLU A 47 -10.31 -1.69 -29.28
CA GLU A 47 -9.85 -3.07 -29.37
C GLU A 47 -9.08 -3.49 -28.12
N ALA A 48 -8.23 -2.63 -27.58
CA ALA A 48 -7.57 -2.85 -26.28
C ALA A 48 -8.59 -3.01 -25.15
N ASP A 49 -9.64 -2.18 -25.13
CA ASP A 49 -10.77 -2.31 -24.20
C ASP A 49 -11.47 -3.68 -24.34
N LEU A 50 -11.68 -4.16 -25.57
CA LEU A 50 -12.32 -5.47 -25.82
C LEU A 50 -11.44 -6.62 -25.33
N GLU A 51 -10.14 -6.55 -25.54
CA GLU A 51 -9.18 -7.56 -25.08
C GLU A 51 -9.15 -7.63 -23.55
N ALA A 52 -9.16 -6.48 -22.88
CA ALA A 52 -9.29 -6.41 -21.42
C ALA A 52 -10.59 -7.06 -20.92
N LEU A 53 -11.72 -6.88 -21.62
CA LEU A 53 -12.97 -7.58 -21.26
C LEU A 53 -12.90 -9.09 -21.47
N ARG A 54 -12.23 -9.55 -22.53
CA ARG A 54 -12.09 -10.99 -22.86
C ARG A 54 -11.21 -11.74 -21.86
N ALA A 55 -10.30 -11.05 -21.18
CA ALA A 55 -9.50 -11.61 -20.10
C ALA A 55 -10.32 -11.93 -18.84
N ALA A 56 -11.55 -11.44 -18.72
CA ALA A 56 -12.40 -11.72 -17.56
C ALA A 56 -12.87 -13.18 -17.53
N SER A 57 -12.69 -13.84 -16.39
CA SER A 57 -13.09 -15.25 -16.17
C SER A 57 -14.55 -15.39 -15.73
N SER A 58 -15.20 -14.28 -15.37
CA SER A 58 -16.59 -14.26 -14.89
C SER A 58 -17.34 -12.99 -15.30
N TYR A 59 -18.67 -13.06 -15.26
CA TYR A 59 -19.53 -11.88 -15.50
C TYR A 59 -19.26 -10.73 -14.52
N ARG A 60 -18.93 -11.06 -13.26
CA ARG A 60 -18.60 -10.07 -12.23
C ARG A 60 -17.32 -9.33 -12.61
N GLU A 61 -16.26 -10.05 -12.96
CA GLU A 61 -15.00 -9.46 -13.43
C GLU A 61 -15.18 -8.63 -14.70
N LEU A 62 -16.03 -9.11 -15.62
CA LEU A 62 -16.31 -8.41 -16.86
C LEU A 62 -17.01 -7.06 -16.63
N ARG A 63 -17.99 -7.00 -15.71
CA ARG A 63 -18.63 -5.73 -15.31
C ARG A 63 -17.65 -4.78 -14.61
N LEU A 64 -16.82 -5.31 -13.71
CA LEU A 64 -15.81 -4.51 -13.02
C LEU A 64 -14.80 -3.93 -14.02
N THR A 65 -14.37 -4.71 -15.00
CA THR A 65 -13.47 -4.27 -16.07
C THR A 65 -14.10 -3.19 -16.93
N ALA A 66 -15.34 -3.35 -17.39
CA ALA A 66 -16.03 -2.30 -18.12
C ALA A 66 -16.21 -1.01 -17.32
N GLN A 67 -16.42 -1.12 -16.00
CA GLN A 67 -16.50 0.04 -15.11
C GLN A 67 -15.16 0.76 -14.97
N ARG A 68 -14.04 0.01 -14.85
CA ARG A 68 -12.67 0.55 -14.85
C ARG A 68 -12.38 1.37 -16.11
N LEU A 69 -12.69 0.80 -17.26
CA LEU A 69 -12.46 1.45 -18.55
C LEU A 69 -13.26 2.76 -18.64
N LYS A 70 -14.52 2.78 -18.16
CA LYS A 70 -15.36 3.99 -18.18
C LYS A 70 -14.85 5.12 -17.30
N THR A 71 -14.29 4.80 -16.13
CA THR A 71 -13.83 5.84 -15.20
C THR A 71 -12.43 6.34 -15.55
N GLY A 72 -11.78 5.80 -16.60
CA GLY A 72 -10.37 6.09 -16.91
C GLY A 72 -9.42 5.70 -15.77
N SER A 73 -9.94 5.01 -14.76
CA SER A 73 -9.23 4.62 -13.56
C SER A 73 -8.81 3.18 -13.80
N ALA A 74 -7.51 2.96 -13.95
CA ALA A 74 -6.94 1.67 -13.56
C ALA A 74 -7.44 1.45 -12.13
N SER A 75 -8.50 0.65 -11.91
CA SER A 75 -9.01 0.54 -10.55
C SER A 75 -7.91 -0.13 -9.75
N LEU A 76 -7.34 0.64 -8.87
CA LEU A 76 -6.57 0.16 -7.74
C LEU A 76 -7.60 -0.62 -6.93
N LEU A 77 -7.59 -1.95 -7.06
CA LEU A 77 -8.31 -2.79 -6.12
C LEU A 77 -7.84 -2.35 -4.73
N PRO A 78 -8.75 -2.04 -3.80
CA PRO A 78 -8.34 -1.53 -2.51
C PRO A 78 -7.44 -2.55 -1.84
N LEU A 79 -6.28 -2.11 -1.38
CA LEU A 79 -5.36 -2.94 -0.61
C LEU A 79 -5.97 -3.13 0.79
N CYS A 80 -6.11 -4.38 1.21
CA CYS A 80 -6.67 -4.72 2.52
C CYS A 80 -5.53 -5.14 3.45
N LEU A 81 -4.92 -4.17 4.12
CA LEU A 81 -3.71 -4.36 4.92
C LEU A 81 -3.90 -3.84 6.34
N CYS A 82 -3.12 -4.39 7.27
CA CYS A 82 -2.95 -3.77 8.59
C CYS A 82 -2.12 -2.49 8.47
N GLY A 83 -2.08 -1.69 9.53
CA GLY A 83 -1.33 -0.44 9.55
C GLY A 83 -0.44 -0.35 10.78
N ILE A 84 0.78 0.14 10.61
CA ILE A 84 1.73 0.39 11.72
C ILE A 84 1.91 1.88 11.92
N ASN A 85 1.75 2.32 13.16
CA ASN A 85 2.01 3.71 13.53
C ASN A 85 3.51 3.90 13.76
N ILE A 86 4.09 4.83 13.01
CA ILE A 86 5.46 5.32 13.20
C ILE A 86 5.38 6.83 13.36
N GLN A 87 6.04 7.35 14.40
CA GLN A 87 6.05 8.79 14.65
C GLN A 87 6.93 9.50 13.64
N TYR A 88 6.50 10.70 13.25
CA TYR A 88 7.39 11.70 12.67
C TYR A 88 8.55 11.98 13.64
N PRO A 89 9.80 12.15 13.17
CA PRO A 89 10.26 12.15 11.77
C PRO A 89 10.60 10.76 11.20
N TRP A 90 10.54 9.71 12.02
CA TRP A 90 11.02 8.37 11.65
C TRP A 90 10.28 7.76 10.46
N SER A 91 8.98 8.03 10.33
CA SER A 91 8.17 7.63 9.18
C SER A 91 8.76 8.14 7.86
N ARG A 92 9.19 9.41 7.82
CA ARG A 92 9.79 10.03 6.63
C ARG A 92 11.18 9.49 6.33
N LEU A 93 11.98 9.26 7.36
CA LEU A 93 13.30 8.65 7.16
C LEU A 93 13.21 7.22 6.62
N ILE A 94 12.17 6.47 6.96
CA ILE A 94 11.91 5.14 6.39
C ILE A 94 11.53 5.26 4.91
N ILE A 95 10.61 6.17 4.56
CA ILE A 95 10.23 6.42 3.15
C ILE A 95 11.44 6.85 2.33
N ALA A 96 12.28 7.73 2.86
CA ALA A 96 13.50 8.19 2.20
C ALA A 96 14.63 7.14 2.14
N GLY A 97 14.44 5.95 2.74
CA GLY A 97 15.46 4.89 2.78
C GLY A 97 16.65 5.19 3.71
N VAL A 98 16.56 6.25 4.53
CA VAL A 98 17.63 6.72 5.42
C VAL A 98 17.64 5.98 6.76
N LYS A 99 16.45 5.61 7.26
CA LYS A 99 16.26 4.75 8.44
C LYS A 99 15.87 3.34 7.97
N THR A 100 16.74 2.37 8.22
CA THR A 100 16.57 0.99 7.78
C THR A 100 16.30 0.01 8.91
N ILE A 101 16.34 0.47 10.17
CA ILE A 101 15.99 -0.32 11.35
C ILE A 101 15.01 0.45 12.21
N GLU A 102 13.83 -0.12 12.43
CA GLU A 102 12.83 0.36 13.37
C GLU A 102 13.03 -0.29 14.74
N VAL A 103 13.02 0.51 15.82
CA VAL A 103 13.31 0.02 17.18
C VAL A 103 12.01 -0.16 17.95
N ARG A 104 11.81 -1.34 18.55
CA ARG A 104 10.60 -1.68 19.33
C ARG A 104 10.97 -2.45 20.59
N LYS A 105 10.11 -2.39 21.62
CA LYS A 105 10.22 -3.19 22.86
C LYS A 105 9.63 -4.61 22.73
N TYR A 106 9.44 -5.07 21.50
CA TYR A 106 8.88 -6.39 21.24
C TYR A 106 9.33 -6.89 19.87
N PRO A 107 9.42 -8.23 19.69
CA PRO A 107 9.82 -8.80 18.42
C PRO A 107 8.75 -8.62 17.35
N LEU A 108 9.18 -8.63 16.09
CA LEU A 108 8.28 -8.77 14.95
C LEU A 108 7.56 -10.11 15.08
N GLY A 109 6.27 -10.15 14.75
CA GLY A 109 5.41 -11.33 14.93
C GLY A 109 4.71 -11.42 16.30
N LYS A 110 5.06 -10.57 17.28
CA LYS A 110 4.28 -10.50 18.55
C LYS A 110 2.80 -10.23 18.29
N TYR A 111 2.51 -9.41 17.29
CA TYR A 111 1.16 -9.17 16.81
C TYR A 111 0.99 -9.85 15.45
N PRO A 112 -0.07 -10.63 15.20
CA PRO A 112 -0.24 -11.40 13.97
C PRO A 112 -0.22 -10.56 12.69
N CYS A 113 -0.56 -9.28 12.80
CA CYS A 113 -0.58 -8.32 11.69
C CYS A 113 0.80 -7.83 11.25
N PHE A 114 1.86 -8.11 12.02
CA PHE A 114 3.21 -7.61 11.76
C PHE A 114 4.18 -8.78 11.68
N THR A 115 4.28 -9.40 10.51
CA THR A 115 5.23 -10.50 10.27
C THR A 115 6.18 -10.15 9.13
N ALA A 116 7.33 -10.82 9.07
CA ALA A 116 8.31 -10.60 8.01
C ALA A 116 7.71 -10.93 6.63
N GLY A 117 8.04 -10.12 5.63
CA GLY A 117 7.60 -10.31 4.26
C GLY A 117 6.19 -9.81 3.94
N GLN A 118 5.41 -9.38 4.93
CA GLN A 118 4.06 -8.83 4.72
C GLN A 118 4.10 -7.31 4.57
N ASP A 119 3.31 -6.80 3.63
CA ASP A 119 3.08 -5.37 3.49
C ASP A 119 2.08 -4.88 4.53
N VAL A 120 2.37 -3.71 5.09
CA VAL A 120 1.48 -2.94 5.97
C VAL A 120 1.42 -1.50 5.51
N PHE A 121 0.33 -0.81 5.84
CA PHE A 121 0.29 0.64 5.71
C PHE A 121 1.22 1.28 6.73
N LEU A 122 2.09 2.17 6.25
CA LEU A 122 2.86 3.07 7.10
C LEU A 122 1.98 4.26 7.48
N ILE A 123 1.56 4.31 8.73
CA ILE A 123 0.79 5.41 9.29
C ILE A 123 1.76 6.35 9.99
N GLU A 124 1.98 7.50 9.39
CA GLU A 124 2.69 8.61 10.00
C GLU A 124 1.80 9.25 11.07
N THR A 125 2.38 9.47 12.25
CA THR A 125 1.74 10.21 13.34
C THR A 125 2.56 11.47 13.68
N PRO A 126 1.94 12.59 14.10
CA PRO A 126 2.63 13.87 14.31
C PRO A 126 3.85 13.88 15.25
N GLY A 127 4.05 12.82 16.04
CA GLY A 127 5.09 12.78 17.08
C GLY A 127 4.79 13.76 18.23
N GLN A 128 5.67 13.82 19.22
CA GLN A 128 5.66 14.94 20.16
C GLN A 128 6.46 16.09 19.53
N ARG A 129 5.91 17.32 19.55
CA ARG A 129 6.69 18.53 19.29
C ARG A 129 7.64 18.71 20.48
N SER A 130 8.85 18.16 20.40
CA SER A 130 9.84 18.35 21.46
C SER A 130 10.31 19.80 21.47
N THR A 131 10.34 20.43 22.65
CA THR A 131 11.03 21.71 22.87
C THR A 131 12.57 21.57 22.81
N ASP A 132 13.08 20.35 22.94
CA ASP A 132 14.49 20.09 23.26
C ASP A 132 15.35 19.65 22.06
N GLY A 133 14.90 19.96 20.84
CA GLY A 133 15.58 19.56 19.60
C GLY A 133 15.35 18.08 19.28
N ALA A 134 15.05 17.79 18.02
CA ALA A 134 14.53 16.49 17.60
C ALA A 134 15.38 15.30 18.10
N ASP A 135 14.72 14.24 18.56
CA ASP A 135 15.33 12.92 18.85
C ASP A 135 15.98 12.28 17.61
N CYS A 136 15.79 12.92 16.45
CA CYS A 136 16.35 12.59 15.16
C CYS A 136 17.53 13.50 14.83
N ALA A 137 18.60 12.90 14.32
CA ALA A 137 19.81 13.61 13.91
C ALA A 137 19.66 14.42 12.60
N ILE A 138 18.50 14.37 11.95
CA ILE A 138 18.25 14.96 10.62
C ILE A 138 16.95 15.77 10.67
N ASP A 139 16.99 17.00 10.16
CA ASP A 139 15.80 17.81 9.92
C ASP A 139 15.11 17.37 8.63
N VAL A 140 13.82 17.05 8.73
CA VAL A 140 12.97 16.59 7.61
C VAL A 140 11.74 17.50 7.43
N GLY A 141 11.77 18.70 8.02
CA GLY A 141 10.71 19.70 7.92
C GLY A 141 9.72 19.71 9.11
N PRO A 142 8.53 20.29 8.94
CA PRO A 142 7.52 20.31 9.99
C PRO A 142 6.77 18.97 10.12
N PRO A 143 6.40 18.54 11.34
CA PRO A 143 5.53 17.38 11.54
C PRO A 143 4.14 17.64 10.93
N PRO A 144 3.42 16.58 10.50
CA PRO A 144 2.04 16.73 10.05
C PRO A 144 1.12 17.15 11.19
N GLU A 145 0.00 17.80 10.85
CA GLU A 145 -1.03 18.17 11.84
C GLU A 145 -1.86 16.96 12.30
N HIS A 146 -2.03 15.99 11.41
CA HIS A 146 -2.87 14.81 11.63
C HIS A 146 -2.19 13.53 11.15
N SER A 147 -2.58 12.41 11.73
CA SER A 147 -2.10 11.10 11.31
C SER A 147 -2.58 10.77 9.89
N ARG A 148 -1.72 10.12 9.11
CA ARG A 148 -1.98 9.81 7.70
C ARG A 148 -1.23 8.56 7.27
N VAL A 149 -1.84 7.74 6.41
CA VAL A 149 -1.12 6.70 5.67
C VAL A 149 -0.28 7.41 4.62
N ILE A 150 1.02 7.14 4.62
CA ILE A 150 1.98 7.78 3.70
C ILE A 150 2.74 6.78 2.84
N GLY A 151 2.49 5.48 3.04
CA GLY A 151 3.27 4.48 2.33
C GLY A 151 2.84 3.04 2.57
N LEU A 152 3.44 2.17 1.78
CA LEU A 152 3.52 0.73 2.05
C LEU A 152 4.88 0.42 2.64
N LEU A 153 4.89 -0.37 3.71
CA LEU A 153 6.10 -0.78 4.42
C LEU A 153 6.12 -2.30 4.56
N ARG A 154 7.29 -2.89 4.34
CA ARG A 154 7.58 -4.30 4.56
C ARG A 154 8.81 -4.44 5.42
N PHE A 155 8.71 -5.26 6.47
CA PHE A 155 9.88 -5.68 7.25
C PHE A 155 10.41 -7.02 6.74
N ASN A 156 11.73 -7.22 6.75
CA ASN A 156 12.36 -8.46 6.29
C ASN A 156 12.80 -9.40 7.44
N GLY A 157 12.82 -8.91 8.67
CA GLY A 157 13.19 -9.71 9.84
C GLY A 157 13.26 -8.87 11.12
N CYS A 158 13.59 -9.54 12.23
CA CYS A 158 13.90 -8.88 13.48
C CYS A 158 15.02 -9.58 14.23
N PHE A 159 15.73 -8.81 15.05
CA PHE A 159 16.73 -9.30 15.99
C PHE A 159 16.58 -8.55 17.32
N GLN A 160 17.07 -9.16 18.40
CA GLN A 160 17.16 -8.51 19.70
C GLN A 160 18.56 -7.92 19.84
N PHE A 161 18.66 -6.67 20.29
CA PHE A 161 19.95 -6.11 20.71
C PHE A 161 20.37 -6.74 22.03
N ALA A 162 21.62 -7.20 22.10
CA ALA A 162 22.23 -7.76 23.29
C ALA A 162 22.49 -6.68 24.35
N ASP A 163 23.03 -5.55 23.92
CA ASP A 163 23.48 -4.47 24.80
C ASP A 163 23.58 -3.11 24.07
N LEU A 164 24.07 -2.11 24.81
CA LEU A 164 24.33 -0.77 24.29
C LEU A 164 25.34 -0.81 23.14
N GLU A 165 26.41 -1.57 23.24
CA GLU A 165 27.49 -1.59 22.24
C GLU A 165 26.94 -2.03 20.88
N GLU A 166 26.15 -3.10 20.85
CA GLU A 166 25.47 -3.55 19.63
C GLU A 166 24.48 -2.49 19.11
N PHE A 167 23.71 -1.85 19.99
CA PHE A 167 22.80 -0.78 19.58
C PHE A 167 23.52 0.41 18.92
N GLU A 168 24.70 0.78 19.43
CA GLU A 168 25.52 1.86 18.89
C GLU A 168 26.06 1.52 17.49
N VAL A 169 26.42 0.25 17.22
CA VAL A 169 26.81 -0.21 15.87
C VAL A 169 25.72 0.09 14.83
N PHE A 170 24.45 -0.01 15.24
CA PHE A 170 23.30 0.25 14.37
C PHE A 170 22.81 1.71 14.36
N ARG A 171 23.56 2.65 14.95
CA ARG A 171 23.14 4.06 15.03
C ARG A 171 22.79 4.65 13.68
N ALA A 172 23.61 4.41 12.65
CA ALA A 172 23.39 4.99 11.34
C ALA A 172 22.07 4.48 10.72
N GLN A 173 21.66 3.25 11.03
CA GLN A 173 20.47 2.60 10.50
C GLN A 173 19.21 2.96 11.32
N THR A 174 19.36 3.14 12.64
CA THR A 174 18.24 3.53 13.52
C THR A 174 17.96 5.03 13.47
N ARG A 175 18.98 5.84 13.18
CA ARG A 175 18.97 7.32 13.15
C ARG A 175 18.63 7.98 14.50
N ILE A 176 18.60 7.21 15.58
CA ILE A 176 18.33 7.69 16.95
C ILE A 176 19.54 8.48 17.46
N ARG A 177 19.29 9.71 17.92
CA ARG A 177 20.31 10.60 18.48
C ARG A 177 20.78 10.10 19.85
N GLN A 178 22.08 10.23 20.15
CA GLN A 178 22.60 10.05 21.52
C GLN A 178 21.95 11.00 22.51
N GLY A 179 21.63 10.49 23.70
CA GLY A 179 21.00 11.27 24.77
C GLY A 179 19.54 11.66 24.52
N GLY A 180 19.00 11.40 23.32
CA GLY A 180 17.59 11.62 23.01
C GLY A 180 16.68 10.65 23.75
N LYS A 181 15.37 10.92 23.77
CA LYS A 181 14.34 10.11 24.44
C LYS A 181 14.36 8.63 24.04
N TYR A 182 14.72 8.35 22.79
CA TYR A 182 14.77 6.98 22.25
C TYR A 182 16.17 6.36 22.31
N ALA A 183 17.17 7.06 22.86
CA ALA A 183 18.49 6.50 23.11
C ALA A 183 18.38 5.32 24.07
N TRP A 184 19.29 4.35 23.93
CA TRP A 184 19.32 3.12 24.72
C TRP A 184 19.10 3.35 26.22
N SER A 185 19.83 4.31 26.81
CA SER A 185 19.73 4.67 28.24
C SER A 185 18.33 5.11 28.69
N ASN A 186 17.52 5.61 27.76
CA ASN A 186 16.20 6.19 28.01
C ASN A 186 15.06 5.25 27.59
N LEU A 187 15.38 4.12 26.93
CA LEU A 187 14.40 3.10 26.59
C LEU A 187 13.94 2.30 27.82
N GLY A 188 14.66 2.36 28.94
CA GLY A 188 14.33 1.64 30.17
C GLY A 188 14.53 0.13 30.06
N ASP A 189 14.08 -0.60 31.08
CA ASP A 189 14.36 -2.03 31.18
C ASP A 189 13.57 -2.89 30.20
N GLY A 190 14.16 -4.04 29.83
CA GLY A 190 13.57 -5.07 28.99
C GLY A 190 14.24 -5.21 27.62
N PRO A 191 13.86 -6.24 26.85
CA PRO A 191 14.46 -6.51 25.56
C PRO A 191 14.09 -5.45 24.53
N ILE A 192 15.08 -5.03 23.75
CA ILE A 192 14.95 -4.06 22.66
C ILE A 192 15.22 -4.80 21.35
N PHE A 193 14.37 -4.57 20.35
CA PHE A 193 14.41 -5.27 19.07
C PHE A 193 14.59 -4.29 17.92
N GLY A 194 15.41 -4.68 16.96
CA GLY A 194 15.54 -4.03 15.65
C GLY A 194 14.68 -4.77 14.62
N TRP A 195 13.78 -4.06 13.98
CA TRP A 195 12.96 -4.54 12.86
C TRP A 195 13.58 -4.03 11.57
N GLY A 196 14.10 -4.94 10.74
CA GLY A 196 14.74 -4.59 9.48
C GLY A 196 13.72 -4.14 8.44
N VAL A 197 13.86 -2.92 7.93
CA VAL A 197 13.04 -2.39 6.84
C VAL A 197 13.51 -3.04 5.54
N GLY A 198 12.64 -3.85 4.94
CA GLY A 198 12.88 -4.52 3.66
C GLY A 198 12.53 -3.65 2.46
N SER A 199 11.37 -2.96 2.51
CA SER A 199 10.98 -1.99 1.48
C SER A 199 10.02 -0.96 2.02
N ALA A 200 10.12 0.28 1.53
CA ALA A 200 9.17 1.35 1.77
C ALA A 200 8.81 1.98 0.41
N ARG A 201 7.53 2.25 0.18
CA ARG A 201 7.04 2.94 -1.03
C ARG A 201 6.11 4.06 -0.61
N GLU A 202 6.36 5.26 -1.12
CA GLU A 202 5.53 6.42 -0.83
C GLU A 202 4.17 6.33 -1.53
N LEU A 203 3.15 6.79 -0.83
CA LEU A 203 1.78 6.93 -1.33
C LEU A 203 1.35 8.38 -1.19
N GLU A 204 0.43 8.79 -2.06
CA GLU A 204 -0.35 10.00 -1.84
C GLU A 204 -1.02 9.93 -0.46
N PRO A 205 -0.86 10.94 0.41
CA PRO A 205 -1.27 10.79 1.80
C PRO A 205 -2.79 10.61 1.96
N ILE A 206 -3.17 9.60 2.75
CA ILE A 206 -4.58 9.30 3.07
C ILE A 206 -4.81 9.57 4.56
N PRO A 207 -5.85 10.34 4.96
CA PRO A 207 -6.16 10.56 6.37
C PRO A 207 -6.30 9.26 7.15
N ALA A 208 -5.73 9.22 8.35
CA ALA A 208 -5.75 8.05 9.22
C ALA A 208 -6.10 8.42 10.66
N ASP A 209 -6.80 7.52 11.34
CA ASP A 209 -6.95 7.53 12.78
C ASP A 209 -5.83 6.70 13.43
N GLY A 210 -5.21 7.24 14.48
CA GLY A 210 -4.16 6.52 15.18
C GLY A 210 -3.65 7.32 16.36
N LYS A 211 -4.03 6.90 17.58
CA LYS A 211 -3.53 7.47 18.84
C LYS A 211 -2.57 6.53 19.59
N THR A 212 -2.51 5.25 19.21
CA THR A 212 -1.69 4.23 19.88
C THR A 212 -0.44 3.92 19.07
N MET A 213 0.59 3.36 19.71
CA MET A 213 1.85 3.02 19.00
C MET A 213 1.76 1.77 18.10
N LEU A 214 0.65 1.03 18.15
CA LEU A 214 0.49 -0.24 17.42
C LEU A 214 -0.10 -0.06 16.02
N GLY A 215 -0.93 0.97 15.79
CA GLY A 215 -1.67 1.14 14.54
C GLY A 215 -2.88 0.21 14.41
N TRP A 216 -3.29 -0.09 13.17
CA TRP A 216 -4.45 -0.91 12.87
C TRP A 216 -4.10 -2.39 12.89
N GLN A 217 -4.54 -3.10 13.92
CA GLN A 217 -4.35 -4.56 14.05
C GLN A 217 -5.32 -5.38 13.19
N ARG A 218 -6.38 -4.75 12.67
CA ARG A 218 -7.30 -5.36 11.71
C ARG A 218 -7.06 -4.74 10.34
N PRO A 219 -7.06 -5.53 9.26
CA PRO A 219 -6.92 -5.00 7.92
C PRO A 219 -7.97 -3.95 7.60
N ARG A 220 -7.57 -2.90 6.88
CA ARG A 220 -8.45 -1.89 6.31
C ARG A 220 -8.26 -1.84 4.82
N ALA A 221 -9.37 -1.73 4.08
CA ALA A 221 -9.36 -1.62 2.64
C ALA A 221 -9.20 -0.15 2.23
N LEU A 222 -8.06 0.19 1.62
CA LEU A 222 -7.79 1.54 1.11
C LEU A 222 -7.50 1.50 -0.39
N THR A 223 -8.09 2.44 -1.13
CA THR A 223 -7.65 2.73 -2.49
C THR A 223 -6.45 3.65 -2.40
N VAL A 224 -5.33 3.29 -3.01
CA VAL A 224 -4.06 4.00 -2.83
C VAL A 224 -3.48 4.41 -4.16
N SER A 225 -2.88 5.60 -4.21
CA SER A 225 -2.07 6.06 -5.34
C SER A 225 -0.63 6.18 -4.88
N PHE A 226 0.32 5.77 -5.72
CA PHE A 226 1.74 6.00 -5.46
C PHE A 226 2.07 7.44 -5.85
N SER A 227 2.94 8.09 -5.07
CA SER A 227 3.43 9.41 -5.43
C SER A 227 4.38 9.29 -6.62
N ASP A 228 4.22 10.19 -7.59
CA ASP A 228 5.14 10.30 -8.71
C ASP A 228 6.49 10.81 -8.18
N VAL A 229 7.56 10.05 -8.42
CA VAL A 229 8.93 10.41 -8.05
C VAL A 229 9.54 11.30 -9.14
#